data_AF-A0A961K9Q9-F1
#
_entry.id   AF-A0A961K9Q9-F1
#
_cell.length_a   1.000
_cell.length_b   1.000
_cell.length_c   1.000
_cell.angle_alpha   90.00
_cell.angle_beta   90.00
_cell.angle_gamma   90.00
#
_symmetry.space_group_name_H-M   'P 1'
#
loop_
_entity.id
_entity.type
_entity.pdbx_description
1 polymer ?
#
loop_
_entity_poly.entity_id
_entity_poly.type
_entity_poly.pdbx_seq_one_letter_code
_entity_poly.pdbx_strand_id
1 'polypeptide(L)' 'MTEQTDIRTRADGSIDTAHYMARGREMRSLAVWAVLEKLRPQPRMARRTAAKTPPLPRSLPVAHRPA' A
#
# COMPACT_ATOMS: atom_id res chain seq x y z
N MET A 1 30.34 16.48 -3.78
CA MET A 1 29.84 16.63 -5.16
C MET A 1 28.65 17.57 -5.10
N THR A 2 28.81 18.80 -5.58
CA THR A 2 27.71 19.75 -5.77
C THR A 2 26.97 19.31 -7.02
N GLU A 3 25.77 18.76 -6.89
CA GLU A 3 24.95 18.43 -8.05
C GLU A 3 24.60 19.72 -8.80
N GLN A 4 25.11 19.84 -10.02
CA GLN A 4 24.79 20.94 -10.91
C GLN A 4 23.29 20.84 -11.22
N THR A 5 22.49 21.68 -10.58
CA THR A 5 21.04 21.65 -10.73
C THR A 5 20.68 22.45 -11.96
N ASP A 6 20.42 21.77 -13.08
CA ASP A 6 19.94 22.43 -14.30
C ASP A 6 18.60 23.13 -14.02
N ILE A 7 18.59 24.46 -14.16
CA ILE A 7 17.39 25.27 -13.98
C ILE A 7 16.59 25.28 -15.28
N ARG A 8 15.35 24.77 -15.23
CA ARG A 8 14.42 24.78 -16.35
C ARG A 8 13.75 26.15 -16.45
N THR A 9 14.00 26.82 -17.57
CA THR A 9 13.35 28.08 -17.95
C THR A 9 12.46 27.90 -19.18
N ARG A 10 11.55 28.85 -19.37
CA ARG A 10 10.65 28.96 -20.52
C ARG A 10 11.33 29.74 -21.65
N ALA A 11 10.66 29.81 -22.80
CA ALA A 11 11.17 30.56 -23.97
C ALA A 11 11.38 32.05 -23.70
N ASP A 12 10.64 32.63 -22.75
CA ASP A 12 10.78 34.01 -22.29
C ASP A 12 11.89 34.19 -21.22
N GLY A 13 12.60 33.11 -20.87
CA GLY A 13 13.64 33.10 -19.84
C GLY A 13 13.13 33.02 -18.40
N SER A 14 11.81 33.04 -18.17
CA SER A 14 11.24 32.87 -16.84
C SER A 14 11.37 31.43 -16.35
N ILE A 15 11.36 31.22 -15.03
CA ILE A 15 11.44 29.88 -14.44
C ILE A 15 10.16 29.10 -14.77
N ASP A 16 10.32 27.87 -15.27
CA ASP A 16 9.18 27.01 -15.57
C ASP A 16 8.60 26.37 -14.30
N THR A 17 7.82 27.16 -13.56
CA THR A 17 7.15 26.72 -12.34
C THR A 17 6.25 25.51 -12.55
N ALA A 18 5.62 25.35 -13.73
CA ALA A 18 4.76 24.22 -14.03
C ALA A 18 5.54 22.90 -14.04
N HIS A 19 6.74 22.90 -14.64
CA HIS A 19 7.66 21.77 -14.62
C HIS A 19 8.03 21.37 -13.17
N TYR A 20 8.40 22.34 -12.34
CA TYR A 20 8.78 22.06 -10.95
C TYR A 20 7.60 21.58 -10.08
N MET A 21 6.41 22.13 -10.30
CA MET A 21 5.21 21.66 -9.60
C MET A 21 4.84 20.23 -9.98
N ALA A 22 5.01 19.86 -11.26
CA ALA A 22 4.82 18.48 -11.72
C ALA A 22 5.86 17.53 -11.08
N ARG A 23 7.14 17.88 -11.14
CA ARG A 23 8.22 17.12 -10.49
C ARG A 23 7.98 16.96 -8.98
N GLY A 24 7.53 18.02 -8.32
CA GLY A 24 7.20 17.98 -6.90
C GLY A 24 6.03 17.05 -6.55
N ARG A 25 5.04 16.89 -7.44
CA ARG A 25 3.96 15.90 -7.29
C ARG A 25 4.49 14.48 -7.42
N GLU A 26 5.32 14.22 -8.42
CA GLU A 26 5.95 12.92 -8.65
C GLU A 26 6.79 12.48 -7.44
N MET A 27 7.65 13.37 -6.92
CA MET A 27 8.48 13.07 -5.74
C MET A 27 7.64 12.73 -4.51
N ARG A 28 6.50 13.42 -4.30
CA ARG A 28 5.56 13.10 -3.21
C ARG A 28 4.90 11.74 -3.41
N SER A 29 4.48 11.41 -4.64
CA SER A 29 3.94 10.10 -4.95
C SER A 29 4.96 8.98 -4.71
N LEU A 30 6.22 9.18 -5.13
CA LEU A 30 7.31 8.22 -4.89
C LEU A 30 7.54 8.02 -3.38
N ALA A 31 7.55 9.09 -2.59
CA ALA A 31 7.69 9.00 -1.15
C ALA A 31 6.54 8.19 -0.50
N VAL A 32 5.30 8.41 -0.94
CA VAL A 32 4.13 7.64 -0.45
C VAL A 32 4.28 6.16 -0.80
N TRP A 33 4.65 5.83 -2.04
CA TRP A 33 4.85 4.44 -2.45
C TRP A 33 5.96 3.75 -1.65
N ALA A 34 7.07 4.43 -1.39
CA ALA A 34 8.15 3.90 -0.58
C ALA A 34 7.71 3.61 0.87
N VAL A 35 6.83 4.44 1.44
CA VAL A 35 6.25 4.17 2.77
C VAL A 35 5.28 3.00 2.72
N LEU A 36 4.40 2.95 1.72
CA LEU A 36 3.43 1.85 1.56
C LEU A 36 4.13 0.50 1.38
N GLU A 37 5.23 0.45 0.63
CA GLU A 37 6.03 -0.76 0.47
C GLU A 37 6.61 -1.25 1.80
N LYS A 38 7.09 -0.34 2.65
CA LYS A 38 7.57 -0.69 4.00
C LYS A 38 6.46 -1.20 4.92
N LEU A 39 5.24 -0.72 4.73
CA LEU A 39 4.06 -1.14 5.50
C LEU A 39 3.39 -2.41 4.95
N ARG A 40 3.78 -2.89 3.75
CA ARG A 40 3.21 -4.11 3.20
C ARG A 40 3.51 -5.28 4.13
N PRO A 41 2.48 -6.01 4.61
CA PRO A 41 2.70 -7.20 5.38
C PRO A 41 3.47 -8.20 4.52
N GLN A 42 4.66 -8.58 4.97
CA GLN A 42 5.41 -9.69 4.39
C GLN A 42 4.46 -10.89 4.31
N PRO A 43 4.35 -11.59 3.16
CA PRO A 43 3.61 -12.83 3.11
C PRO A 43 4.33 -13.79 4.05
N ARG A 44 3.82 -13.91 5.29
CA ARG A 44 4.24 -14.96 6.21
C ARG A 44 3.97 -16.23 5.44
N MET A 45 5.05 -16.89 4.98
CA MET A 45 5.00 -18.25 4.45
C MET A 45 4.04 -18.99 5.35
N ALA A 46 2.86 -19.32 4.80
CA ALA A 46 1.78 -19.94 5.52
C ALA A 46 2.41 -21.15 6.20
N ARG A 47 2.60 -21.02 7.53
CA ARG A 47 3.16 -22.04 8.38
C ARG A 47 2.31 -23.26 8.06
N ARG A 48 2.89 -24.27 7.37
CA ARG A 48 2.28 -25.56 7.06
C ARG A 48 2.08 -26.30 8.37
N THR A 49 1.16 -25.79 9.16
CA THR A 49 0.57 -26.39 10.33
C THR A 49 -0.90 -26.03 10.20
N ALA A 50 -1.55 -26.67 9.23
CA ALA A 50 -2.97 -26.94 9.31
C ALA A 50 -3.17 -27.80 10.56
N ALA A 51 -3.13 -27.14 11.71
CA ALA A 51 -3.47 -27.71 12.99
C ALA A 51 -4.98 -27.98 12.93
N LYS A 52 -5.30 -29.21 12.52
CA LYS A 52 -6.44 -30.02 12.96
C LYS A 52 -7.52 -29.20 13.66
N THR A 53 -8.33 -28.47 12.88
CA THR A 53 -9.59 -27.92 13.37
C THR A 53 -10.51 -29.13 13.57
N PRO A 54 -10.91 -29.50 14.79
CA PRO A 54 -11.94 -30.52 14.93
C PRO A 54 -13.23 -29.97 14.29
N PRO A 55 -13.97 -30.78 13.52
CA PRO A 55 -15.22 -30.34 12.94
C PRO A 55 -16.18 -29.96 14.08
N LEU A 56 -16.84 -28.81 13.93
CA LEU A 56 -17.91 -28.39 14.83
C LEU A 56 -18.96 -29.50 14.92
N PRO A 57 -19.44 -29.86 16.12
CA PRO A 57 -20.49 -30.87 16.24
C PRO A 57 -21.73 -30.38 15.49
N ARG A 58 -22.16 -31.21 14.54
CA ARG A 58 -23.32 -30.99 13.69
C ARG A 58 -24.56 -30.91 14.59
N SER A 59 -25.09 -29.69 14.74
CA SER A 59 -26.45 -29.33 15.18
C SER A 59 -27.06 -30.22 16.28
N LEU A 60 -27.17 -29.67 17.49
CA LEU A 60 -28.07 -30.20 18.53
C LEU A 60 -29.51 -30.25 17.97
N PRO A 61 -30.29 -31.32 18.18
CA PRO A 61 -31.68 -31.36 17.76
C PRO A 61 -32.45 -30.28 18.51
N VAL A 62 -32.99 -29.30 17.77
CA VAL A 62 -33.97 -28.35 18.30
C VAL A 62 -35.18 -29.18 18.74
N ALA A 63 -35.37 -29.29 20.05
CA ALA A 63 -36.56 -29.91 20.60
C ALA A 63 -37.79 -29.10 20.15
N HIS A 64 -38.56 -29.66 19.24
CA HIS A 64 -39.91 -29.19 18.95
C HIS A 64 -40.71 -29.23 20.25
N ARG A 65 -41.08 -28.05 20.76
CA ARG A 65 -42.05 -27.92 21.83
C ARG A 65 -43.43 -27.80 21.17
N PRO A 66 -44.38 -28.72 21.42
CA PRO A 66 -45.71 -28.64 20.83
C PRO A 66 -46.63 -27.69 21.58
N ALA A 67 -47.59 -27.15 20.79
CA ALA A 67 -48.88 -26.51 21.07
C ALA A 67 -48.91 -25.32 22.04
#